data_AF-A0A1F9KCH5-F1
#
_entry.id   AF-A0A1F9KCH5-F1
#
_cell.length_a   1.000
_cell.length_b   1.000
_cell.length_c   1.000
_cell.angle_alpha   90.00
_cell.angle_beta   90.00
_cell.angle_gamma   90.00
#
_symmetry.space_group_name_H-M   'P 1'
#
loop_
_entity.id
_entity.type
_entity.pdbx_description
1 polymer ?
#
loop_
_entity_poly.entity_id
_entity_poly.type
_entity_poly.pdbx_seq_one_letter_code
_entity_poly.pdbx_strand_id
1 'polypeptide(L)'
;MSGVYTVQRESTKKWKVSGKALEGLHIHALVSDPLSGLTFAGAHNGSIYASKDFGATWSLRENGLTEKNIYSLNVTRRGGRVKLYAGTEPAHLFESDDLGESWYDLRSLHSVPSFPRWTFPAPPHKAHVKYIEFDPQDSNTIYVCVEVGGLLRSRDGGQSWEELHGFMENVDFPLPAGAVPDDVHRLLIRPSDPKYLYISGGMGICHSRDGGKSWEHLTTPQTRIGYPDPFVLHPGREELMFMAGAIVNPRTWGQTRTADSRIARSRDGGRNWEMLNEGLPEKIRGNFEAMAIEVWNGSCSLFAGTTDGEIFYSEDEGDQWTKIVEGIPPISKGEHYTRLR
;
A
#
# COMPACT_ATOMS: atom_id res chain seq x y z
N MET A 1 -4.92 1.68 22.49
CA MET A 1 -5.39 2.90 21.82
C MET A 1 -4.69 2.98 20.48
N SER A 2 -5.35 3.36 19.38
CA SER A 2 -4.72 3.50 18.06
C SER A 2 -3.48 4.40 18.12
N GLY A 3 -2.51 4.21 17.23
CA GLY A 3 -1.31 5.05 17.15
C GLY A 3 -0.18 4.39 16.37
N VAL A 4 1.03 4.91 16.54
CA VAL A 4 2.28 4.29 16.06
C VAL A 4 2.84 3.39 17.15
N TYR A 5 3.23 2.17 16.78
CA TYR A 5 3.81 1.18 17.67
C TYR A 5 5.23 0.86 17.21
N THR A 6 6.19 0.92 18.14
CA THR A 6 7.56 0.47 17.90
C THR A 6 7.70 -0.95 18.43
N VAL A 7 8.19 -1.86 17.58
CA VAL A 7 8.40 -3.26 17.91
C VAL A 7 9.89 -3.56 17.80
N GLN A 8 10.48 -4.13 18.84
CA GLN A 8 11.91 -4.40 18.93
C GLN A 8 12.17 -5.90 19.07
N ARG A 9 13.14 -6.40 18.32
CA ARG A 9 13.66 -7.76 18.46
C ARG A 9 14.50 -7.85 19.73
N GLU A 10 14.12 -8.75 20.63
CA GLU A 10 14.90 -9.04 21.85
C GLU A 10 15.92 -10.17 21.60
N SER A 11 15.54 -11.17 20.81
CA SER A 11 16.37 -12.31 20.44
C SER A 11 15.86 -12.95 19.14
N THR A 12 16.46 -14.07 18.72
CA THR A 12 15.93 -14.85 17.59
C THR A 12 14.45 -15.19 17.81
N LYS A 13 13.61 -14.79 16.85
CA LYS A 13 12.14 -14.97 16.85
C LYS A 13 11.38 -14.39 18.05
N LYS A 14 12.02 -13.58 18.91
CA LYS A 14 11.36 -12.95 20.06
C LYS A 14 11.34 -11.44 19.89
N TRP A 15 10.14 -10.88 19.94
CA TRP A 15 9.89 -9.46 19.76
C TRP A 15 9.01 -8.93 20.89
N LYS A 16 9.10 -7.63 21.14
CA LYS A 16 8.18 -6.92 22.04
C LYS A 16 7.80 -5.57 21.48
N VAL A 17 6.62 -5.10 21.85
CA VAL A 17 6.28 -3.68 21.72
C VAL A 17 7.13 -2.91 22.72
N SER A 18 7.97 -2.00 22.23
CA SER A 18 8.88 -1.19 23.03
C SER A 18 8.46 0.28 23.15
N GLY A 19 7.56 0.74 22.29
CA GLY A 19 7.10 2.13 22.29
C GLY A 19 5.70 2.29 21.70
N LYS A 20 5.02 3.35 22.12
CA LYS A 20 3.74 3.80 21.56
C LYS A 20 3.79 5.32 21.44
N ALA A 21 3.29 5.84 20.34
CA ALA A 21 3.22 7.27 20.07
C ALA A 21 1.96 7.58 19.25
N LEU A 22 1.61 8.87 19.14
CA LEU A 22 0.41 9.33 18.45
C LEU A 22 -0.86 8.61 18.94
N GLU A 23 -0.94 8.36 20.25
CA GLU A 23 -2.05 7.62 20.85
C GLU A 23 -3.38 8.34 20.60
N GLY A 24 -4.38 7.57 20.15
CA GLY A 24 -5.70 8.07 19.78
C GLY A 24 -5.86 8.32 18.27
N LEU A 25 -4.76 8.39 17.51
CA LEU A 25 -4.79 8.57 16.07
C LEU A 25 -4.75 7.22 15.35
N HIS A 26 -5.62 7.02 14.36
CA HIS A 26 -5.49 5.87 13.46
C HIS A 26 -4.53 6.26 12.33
N ILE A 27 -3.39 5.57 12.25
CA ILE A 27 -2.32 5.90 11.29
C ILE A 27 -2.49 5.03 10.05
N HIS A 28 -2.76 5.65 8.90
CA HIS A 28 -2.91 4.95 7.63
C HIS A 28 -1.56 4.67 6.97
N ALA A 29 -0.61 5.60 7.05
CA ALA A 29 0.62 5.54 6.28
C ALA A 29 1.84 5.90 7.13
N LEU A 30 2.93 5.17 6.93
CA LEU A 30 4.25 5.46 7.47
C LEU A 30 5.27 5.40 6.33
N VAL A 31 6.15 6.39 6.26
CA VAL A 31 7.29 6.36 5.33
C VAL A 31 8.53 6.91 6.03
N SER A 32 9.66 6.25 5.85
CA SER A 32 10.95 6.69 6.38
C SER A 32 11.86 7.09 5.23
N ASP A 33 12.55 8.21 5.40
CA ASP A 33 13.48 8.72 4.43
C ASP A 33 14.92 8.68 4.98
N PRO A 34 15.81 7.81 4.45
CA PRO A 34 17.13 7.62 5.04
C PRO A 34 18.06 8.82 4.89
N LEU A 35 17.90 9.69 3.88
CA LEU A 35 18.79 10.86 3.71
C LEU A 35 18.44 11.99 4.68
N SER A 36 17.16 12.27 4.88
CA SER A 36 16.74 13.28 5.88
C SER A 36 16.78 12.73 7.30
N GLY A 37 16.74 11.40 7.47
CA GLY A 37 16.67 10.75 8.77
C GLY A 37 15.30 10.90 9.45
N LEU A 38 14.27 11.28 8.69
CA LEU A 38 12.92 11.50 9.19
C LEU A 38 11.99 10.32 8.86
N THR A 39 11.07 10.05 9.77
CA THR A 39 9.91 9.19 9.54
C THR A 39 8.65 10.04 9.59
N PHE A 40 7.75 9.84 8.63
CA PHE A 40 6.48 10.55 8.51
C PHE A 40 5.31 9.61 8.75
N ALA A 41 4.29 10.09 9.45
CA ALA A 41 3.05 9.37 9.73
C ALA A 41 1.86 10.17 9.21
N GLY A 42 1.01 9.54 8.39
CA GLY A 42 -0.24 10.09 7.90
C GLY A 42 -1.43 9.49 8.64
N ALA A 43 -2.23 10.34 9.29
CA ALA A 43 -3.36 9.91 10.11
C ALA A 43 -4.71 10.02 9.37
N HIS A 44 -5.62 9.10 9.70
CA HIS A 44 -7.04 9.17 9.37
C HIS A 44 -7.70 10.32 10.16
N ASN A 45 -8.36 11.25 9.45
CA ASN A 45 -9.03 12.42 10.04
C ASN A 45 -8.14 13.18 11.05
N GLY A 46 -6.84 13.24 10.77
CA GLY A 46 -5.84 13.85 11.62
C GLY A 46 -5.00 14.83 10.83
N SER A 47 -3.76 14.47 10.55
CA SER A 47 -2.83 15.22 9.71
C SER A 47 -1.56 14.38 9.45
N ILE A 48 -0.49 15.03 9.01
CA ILE A 48 0.84 14.45 8.88
C ILE A 48 1.69 14.82 10.09
N TYR A 49 2.52 13.89 10.54
CA TYR A 49 3.48 14.06 11.62
C TYR A 49 4.86 13.61 11.18
N ALA A 50 5.92 14.23 11.70
CA ALA A 50 7.30 13.85 11.45
C ALA A 50 8.03 13.53 12.75
N SER A 51 8.84 12.46 12.73
CA SER A 51 9.73 12.03 13.80
C SER A 51 11.17 11.99 13.30
N LYS A 52 12.11 12.35 14.18
CA LYS A 52 13.56 12.35 13.93
C LYS A 52 14.32 11.31 14.78
N ASP A 53 13.58 10.56 15.59
CA ASP A 53 14.09 9.71 16.66
C ASP A 53 13.42 8.32 16.63
N PHE A 54 13.22 7.81 15.41
CA PHE A 54 12.65 6.48 15.16
C PHE A 54 11.26 6.27 15.79
N GLY A 55 10.44 7.33 15.76
CA GLY A 55 9.05 7.30 16.22
C GLY A 55 8.86 7.53 17.72
N ALA A 56 9.91 7.90 18.47
CA ALA A 56 9.78 8.20 19.89
C ALA A 56 9.05 9.53 20.15
N THR A 57 9.34 10.57 19.37
CA THR A 57 8.65 11.86 19.40
C THR A 57 8.22 12.31 18.01
N TRP A 58 7.14 13.09 17.96
CA TRP A 58 6.48 13.50 16.71
C TRP A 58 6.13 14.98 16.72
N SER A 59 6.27 15.63 15.57
CA SER A 59 5.93 17.02 15.32
C SER A 59 4.86 17.11 14.23
N LEU A 60 3.85 17.97 14.41
CA LEU A 60 2.77 18.17 13.46
C LEU A 60 3.28 18.90 12.19
N ARG A 61 2.83 18.45 11.02
CA ARG A 61 3.26 18.89 9.68
C ARG A 61 2.05 19.20 8.79
N GLU A 62 1.26 20.20 9.16
CA GLU A 62 -0.06 20.43 8.55
C GLU A 62 -0.19 21.71 7.70
N ASN A 63 0.81 22.57 7.70
CA ASN A 63 0.71 23.87 7.03
C ASN A 63 0.50 23.69 5.51
N GLY A 64 -0.59 24.25 4.99
CA GLY A 64 -0.98 24.12 3.57
C GLY A 64 -1.81 22.86 3.22
N LEU A 65 -1.96 21.90 4.13
CA LEU A 65 -2.86 20.76 3.93
C LEU A 65 -4.32 21.21 4.12
N THR A 66 -5.10 21.15 3.04
CA THR A 66 -6.54 21.42 3.10
C THR A 66 -7.36 20.17 3.42
N GLU A 67 -6.80 18.98 3.20
CA GLU A 67 -7.42 17.69 3.50
C GLU A 67 -6.69 16.96 4.63
N LYS A 68 -7.45 16.49 5.62
CA LYS A 68 -6.90 15.93 6.87
C LYS A 68 -6.92 14.40 6.96
N ASN A 69 -7.59 13.74 6.02
CA ASN A 69 -7.60 12.28 5.95
C ASN A 69 -6.46 11.81 5.04
N ILE A 70 -5.30 11.55 5.64
CA ILE A 70 -4.09 11.15 4.90
C ILE A 70 -4.18 9.65 4.64
N TYR A 71 -4.21 9.27 3.37
CA TYR A 71 -4.41 7.89 2.93
C TYR A 71 -3.10 7.22 2.52
N SER A 72 -2.19 7.96 1.89
CA SER A 72 -0.89 7.47 1.45
C SER A 72 0.19 8.52 1.61
N LEU A 73 1.43 8.06 1.81
CA LEU A 73 2.63 8.88 1.86
C LEU A 73 3.70 8.17 1.03
N ASN A 74 4.45 8.91 0.24
CA ASN A 74 5.68 8.41 -0.38
C ASN A 74 6.70 9.53 -0.57
N VAL A 75 7.96 9.17 -0.80
CA VAL A 75 9.09 10.09 -0.90
C VAL A 75 9.88 9.83 -2.18
N THR A 76 10.38 10.90 -2.79
CA THR A 76 11.24 10.79 -3.98
C THR A 76 12.39 11.79 -3.96
N ARG A 77 13.31 11.61 -4.90
CA ARG A 77 14.50 12.45 -5.12
C ARG A 77 14.38 13.18 -6.42
N ARG A 78 14.09 14.49 -6.36
CA ARG A 78 14.01 15.34 -7.55
C ARG A 78 14.96 16.51 -7.41
N GLY A 79 15.89 16.65 -8.37
CA GLY A 79 16.92 17.69 -8.34
C GLY A 79 17.82 17.65 -7.10
N GLY A 80 18.11 16.45 -6.57
CA GLY A 80 18.96 16.27 -5.38
C GLY A 80 18.29 16.59 -4.04
N ARG A 81 17.00 16.92 -4.02
CA ARG A 81 16.25 17.25 -2.79
C ARG A 81 15.22 16.15 -2.48
N VAL A 82 14.89 15.99 -1.20
CA VAL A 82 13.71 15.19 -0.79
C VAL A 82 12.47 15.91 -1.30
N LYS A 83 11.56 15.18 -1.92
CA LYS A 83 10.17 15.60 -2.11
C LYS A 83 9.27 14.60 -1.40
N LEU A 84 8.33 15.10 -0.60
CA LEU A 84 7.30 14.29 0.03
C LEU A 84 5.99 14.44 -0.74
N TYR A 85 5.25 13.35 -0.85
CA TYR A 85 3.92 13.36 -1.43
C TYR A 85 2.92 12.74 -0.46
N ALA A 86 1.75 13.35 -0.38
CA ALA A 86 0.64 12.87 0.44
C ALA A 86 -0.62 12.73 -0.39
N GLY A 87 -1.17 11.53 -0.40
CA GLY A 87 -2.47 11.23 -0.98
C GLY A 87 -3.56 11.23 0.08
N THR A 88 -4.73 11.79 -0.22
CA THR A 88 -5.81 11.96 0.76
C THR A 88 -7.13 11.33 0.34
N GLU A 89 -8.10 11.36 1.26
CA GLU A 89 -9.54 11.20 1.00
C GLU A 89 -10.27 12.52 1.38
N PRO A 90 -11.01 13.20 0.48
CA PRO A 90 -11.14 12.92 -0.95
C PRO A 90 -9.79 12.93 -1.68
N ALA A 91 -9.75 12.31 -2.86
CA ALA A 91 -8.55 12.11 -3.67
C ALA A 91 -7.88 13.42 -4.10
N HIS A 92 -6.97 13.95 -3.27
CA HIS A 92 -6.01 14.99 -3.61
C HIS A 92 -4.59 14.45 -3.50
N LEU A 93 -3.66 15.11 -4.18
CA LEU A 93 -2.22 14.87 -4.07
C LEU A 93 -1.53 16.15 -3.63
N PHE A 94 -0.88 16.12 -2.47
CA PHE A 94 -0.08 17.22 -1.98
C PHE A 94 1.41 16.92 -2.16
N GLU A 95 2.20 17.94 -2.47
CA GLU A 95 3.66 17.89 -2.49
C GLU A 95 4.23 18.78 -1.39
N SER A 96 5.33 18.34 -0.77
CA SER A 96 6.20 19.18 0.06
C SER A 96 7.65 19.06 -0.40
N ASP A 97 8.36 20.18 -0.37
CA ASP A 97 9.79 20.27 -0.73
C ASP A 97 10.70 20.76 0.40
N ASP A 98 10.14 20.87 1.59
CA ASP A 98 10.75 21.34 2.82
C ASP A 98 10.56 20.35 3.97
N LEU A 99 10.49 19.04 3.65
CA LEU A 99 10.34 17.95 4.62
C LEU A 99 9.04 18.03 5.45
N GLY A 100 7.96 18.48 4.82
CA GLY A 100 6.62 18.53 5.39
C GLY A 100 6.33 19.79 6.21
N GLU A 101 7.23 20.79 6.20
CA GLU A 101 6.99 22.07 6.86
C GLU A 101 5.87 22.86 6.16
N SER A 102 5.74 22.72 4.84
CA SER A 102 4.62 23.22 4.05
C SER A 102 4.21 22.26 2.93
N TRP A 103 2.93 22.30 2.58
CA TRP A 103 2.33 21.45 1.56
C TRP A 103 1.59 22.26 0.50
N TYR A 104 1.65 21.80 -0.73
CA TYR A 104 1.00 22.41 -1.89
C TYR A 104 0.10 21.38 -2.58
N ASP A 105 -1.16 21.74 -2.80
CA ASP A 105 -2.14 20.91 -3.52
C ASP A 105 -1.82 20.89 -5.02
N LEU A 106 -1.49 19.71 -5.56
CA LEU A 106 -1.28 19.46 -6.98
C LEU A 106 -2.64 19.26 -7.67
N ARG A 107 -3.39 20.37 -7.80
CA ARG A 107 -4.73 20.40 -8.41
C ARG A 107 -4.78 19.88 -9.85
N SER A 108 -3.65 19.83 -10.53
CA SER A 108 -3.49 19.18 -11.84
C SER A 108 -3.95 17.72 -11.83
N LEU A 109 -3.92 17.02 -10.69
CA LEU A 109 -4.45 15.66 -10.57
C LEU A 109 -5.91 15.55 -11.05
N HIS A 110 -6.70 16.60 -10.85
CA HIS A 110 -8.12 16.65 -11.22
C HIS A 110 -8.37 17.10 -12.66
N SER A 111 -7.32 17.37 -13.45
CA SER A 111 -7.48 17.79 -14.85
C SER A 111 -7.83 16.64 -15.80
N VAL A 112 -7.89 15.42 -15.31
CA VAL A 112 -8.16 14.22 -16.12
C VAL A 112 -9.66 14.00 -16.36
N PRO A 113 -10.08 13.45 -17.52
CA PRO A 113 -11.50 13.29 -17.86
C PRO A 113 -12.33 12.40 -16.92
N SER A 114 -11.70 11.50 -16.18
CA SER A 114 -12.36 10.59 -15.23
C SER A 114 -12.70 11.21 -13.88
N PHE A 115 -12.09 12.36 -13.51
CA PHE A 115 -12.26 12.96 -12.18
C PHE A 115 -13.72 13.09 -11.72
N PRO A 116 -14.69 13.56 -12.53
CA PRO A 116 -16.10 13.67 -12.10
C PRO A 116 -16.78 12.34 -11.76
N ARG A 117 -16.18 11.20 -12.15
CA ARG A 117 -16.71 9.85 -11.92
C ARG A 117 -16.05 9.13 -10.75
N TRP A 118 -14.98 9.69 -10.17
CA TRP A 118 -14.30 9.06 -9.04
C TRP A 118 -15.21 8.99 -7.82
N THR A 119 -15.45 7.78 -7.34
CA THR A 119 -16.36 7.53 -6.22
C THR A 119 -16.00 6.23 -5.54
N PHE A 120 -16.09 6.17 -4.21
CA PHE A 120 -15.88 4.93 -3.48
C PHE A 120 -17.23 4.26 -3.15
N PRO A 121 -17.37 2.92 -3.25
CA PRO A 121 -18.65 2.27 -2.99
C PRO A 121 -19.17 2.44 -1.56
N ALA A 122 -18.28 2.54 -0.57
CA ALA A 122 -18.68 2.74 0.81
C ALA A 122 -18.87 4.23 1.14
N PRO A 123 -19.77 4.59 2.07
CA PRO A 123 -19.81 5.94 2.63
C PRO A 123 -18.41 6.36 3.15
N PRO A 124 -17.99 7.62 2.96
CA PRO A 124 -18.76 8.77 2.48
C PRO A 124 -18.81 8.92 0.95
N HIS A 125 -18.52 7.88 0.18
CA HIS A 125 -18.53 7.84 -1.28
C HIS A 125 -17.47 8.73 -1.96
N LYS A 126 -16.34 8.91 -1.28
CA LYS A 126 -15.20 9.70 -1.75
C LYS A 126 -14.09 8.77 -2.17
N ALA A 127 -13.61 8.90 -3.41
CA ALA A 127 -12.38 8.24 -3.81
C ALA A 127 -11.19 8.80 -3.03
N HIS A 128 -10.11 8.04 -2.97
CA HIS A 128 -8.87 8.41 -2.30
C HIS A 128 -7.64 8.03 -3.11
N VAL A 129 -6.56 8.81 -2.94
CA VAL A 129 -5.25 8.47 -3.48
C VAL A 129 -4.65 7.36 -2.61
N LYS A 130 -4.86 6.12 -3.05
CA LYS A 130 -4.54 4.90 -2.30
C LYS A 130 -3.04 4.62 -2.26
N TYR A 131 -2.35 4.91 -3.37
CA TYR A 131 -0.92 4.64 -3.49
C TYR A 131 -0.26 5.62 -4.46
N ILE A 132 0.99 5.96 -4.18
CA ILE A 132 1.82 6.86 -4.98
C ILE A 132 3.12 6.10 -5.22
N GLU A 133 3.61 6.06 -6.45
CA GLU A 133 4.86 5.41 -6.80
C GLU A 133 5.65 6.26 -7.80
N PHE A 134 6.98 6.18 -7.75
CA PHE A 134 7.85 6.96 -8.63
C PHE A 134 8.65 6.02 -9.52
N ASP A 135 8.87 6.43 -10.77
CA ASP A 135 9.83 5.74 -11.62
C ASP A 135 11.23 5.82 -10.97
N PRO A 136 11.88 4.68 -10.71
CA PRO A 136 13.17 4.64 -10.03
C PRO A 136 14.32 5.22 -10.86
N GLN A 137 14.13 5.42 -12.16
CA GLN A 137 15.11 5.99 -13.08
C GLN A 137 14.74 7.43 -13.51
N ASP A 138 13.51 7.88 -13.28
CA ASP A 138 13.06 9.26 -13.54
C ASP A 138 12.06 9.78 -12.49
N SER A 139 12.56 10.57 -11.54
CA SER A 139 11.72 11.19 -10.49
C SER A 139 10.63 12.16 -10.98
N ASN A 140 10.63 12.55 -12.27
CA ASN A 140 9.52 13.33 -12.84
C ASN A 140 8.34 12.45 -13.25
N THR A 141 8.58 11.14 -13.41
CA THR A 141 7.53 10.17 -13.69
C THR A 141 6.90 9.70 -12.38
N ILE A 142 5.64 10.09 -12.17
CA ILE A 142 4.86 9.81 -10.96
C ILE A 142 3.66 8.97 -11.35
N TYR A 143 3.35 7.94 -10.59
CA TYR A 143 2.14 7.15 -10.72
C TYR A 143 1.26 7.32 -9.48
N VAL A 144 -0.04 7.42 -9.71
CA VAL A 144 -1.05 7.58 -8.65
C VAL A 144 -2.16 6.57 -8.85
N CYS A 145 -2.35 5.70 -7.86
CA CYS A 145 -3.50 4.79 -7.79
C CYS A 145 -4.64 5.51 -7.06
N VAL A 146 -5.74 5.76 -7.77
CA VAL A 146 -6.99 6.30 -7.21
C VAL A 146 -7.96 5.14 -6.98
N GLU A 147 -8.36 4.95 -5.74
CA GLU A 147 -9.31 3.91 -5.33
C GLU A 147 -10.63 4.62 -4.93
N VAL A 148 -11.70 4.58 -5.72
CA VAL A 148 -11.83 4.02 -7.07
C VAL A 148 -11.82 5.16 -8.09
N GLY A 149 -10.95 5.04 -9.09
CA GLY A 149 -10.73 6.06 -10.12
C GLY A 149 -9.66 5.69 -11.15
N GLY A 150 -8.86 4.66 -10.88
CA GLY A 150 -7.91 4.07 -11.83
C GLY A 150 -6.46 4.45 -11.56
N LEU A 151 -5.62 4.28 -12.58
CA LEU A 151 -4.17 4.54 -12.52
C LEU A 151 -3.84 5.77 -13.36
N LEU A 152 -3.24 6.78 -12.74
CA LEU A 152 -2.75 7.97 -13.41
C LEU A 152 -1.23 7.96 -13.49
N ARG A 153 -0.69 8.57 -14.56
CA ARG A 153 0.73 8.84 -14.70
C ARG A 153 0.98 10.30 -15.03
N SER A 154 1.97 10.90 -14.39
CA SER A 154 2.60 12.15 -14.81
C SER A 154 4.01 11.87 -15.30
N ARG A 155 4.52 12.69 -16.22
CA ARG A 155 5.92 12.64 -16.71
C ARG A 155 6.66 13.96 -16.52
N ASP A 156 6.00 14.95 -15.93
CA ASP A 156 6.49 16.32 -15.76
C ASP A 156 6.47 16.76 -14.30
N GLY A 157 6.55 15.78 -13.40
CA GLY A 157 6.60 16.02 -11.96
C GLY A 157 5.26 16.39 -11.33
N GLY A 158 4.15 16.03 -11.98
CA GLY A 158 2.79 16.28 -11.50
C GLY A 158 2.14 17.52 -12.10
N GLN A 159 2.67 18.12 -13.17
CA GLN A 159 2.05 19.28 -13.82
C GLN A 159 0.91 18.87 -14.76
N SER A 160 1.03 17.73 -15.41
CA SER A 160 -0.02 17.10 -16.21
C SER A 160 -0.09 15.59 -15.97
N TRP A 161 -1.24 15.00 -16.27
CA TRP A 161 -1.56 13.61 -15.99
C TRP A 161 -2.23 12.95 -17.19
N GLU A 162 -1.88 11.69 -17.44
CA GLU A 162 -2.57 10.79 -18.36
C GLU A 162 -3.19 9.63 -17.59
N GLU A 163 -4.36 9.18 -18.03
CA GLU A 163 -5.02 7.98 -17.51
C GLU A 163 -4.43 6.75 -18.20
N LEU A 164 -3.97 5.78 -17.43
CA LEU A 164 -3.63 4.46 -17.95
C LEU A 164 -4.89 3.60 -17.94
N HIS A 165 -5.12 2.91 -19.05
CA HIS A 165 -6.29 2.05 -19.26
C HIS A 165 -5.83 0.65 -19.65
N GLY A 166 -6.75 -0.20 -20.09
CA GLY A 166 -6.42 -1.52 -20.64
C GLY A 166 -6.19 -2.62 -19.60
N PHE A 167 -5.85 -2.29 -18.35
CA PHE A 167 -5.64 -3.32 -17.32
C PHE A 167 -6.91 -4.11 -17.00
N MET A 168 -8.09 -3.57 -17.32
CA MET A 168 -9.39 -4.22 -17.17
C MET A 168 -10.06 -4.60 -18.51
N GLU A 169 -9.38 -4.35 -19.62
CA GLU A 169 -9.88 -4.71 -20.95
C GLU A 169 -9.47 -6.16 -21.25
N ASN A 170 -10.39 -6.96 -21.82
CA ASN A 170 -10.14 -8.37 -22.18
C ASN A 170 -9.93 -9.32 -20.99
N VAL A 171 -10.70 -9.17 -19.91
CA VAL A 171 -10.79 -10.19 -18.86
C VAL A 171 -11.52 -11.43 -19.38
N ASP A 172 -10.79 -12.51 -19.65
CA ASP A 172 -11.36 -13.81 -20.08
C ASP A 172 -11.90 -14.66 -18.92
N PHE A 173 -12.39 -14.01 -17.85
CA PHE A 173 -12.95 -14.68 -16.67
C PHE A 173 -14.20 -13.97 -16.16
N PRO A 174 -15.15 -14.70 -15.53
CA PRO A 174 -16.37 -14.10 -15.04
C PRO A 174 -16.09 -13.10 -13.91
N LEU A 175 -16.60 -11.88 -14.07
CA LEU A 175 -16.57 -10.86 -13.03
C LEU A 175 -17.49 -11.26 -11.86
N PRO A 176 -17.01 -11.22 -10.61
CA PRO A 176 -17.89 -11.41 -9.46
C PRO A 176 -18.93 -10.28 -9.39
N ALA A 177 -20.10 -10.57 -8.82
CA ALA A 177 -21.14 -9.58 -8.63
C ALA A 177 -20.63 -8.41 -7.77
N GLY A 178 -20.70 -7.19 -8.31
CA GLY A 178 -20.20 -5.99 -7.65
C GLY A 178 -18.69 -5.77 -7.81
N ALA A 179 -18.05 -6.43 -8.79
CA ALA A 179 -16.69 -6.08 -9.20
C ALA A 179 -16.60 -4.58 -9.54
N VAL A 180 -15.49 -3.98 -9.12
CA VAL A 180 -15.18 -2.57 -9.35
C VAL A 180 -13.87 -2.54 -10.16
N PRO A 181 -13.94 -2.43 -11.49
CA PRO A 181 -12.74 -2.59 -12.33
C PRO A 181 -11.65 -1.54 -12.06
N ASP A 182 -12.02 -0.31 -11.73
CA ASP A 182 -11.06 0.78 -11.50
C ASP A 182 -10.51 0.83 -10.06
N ASP A 183 -10.62 -0.29 -9.32
CA ASP A 183 -10.21 -0.48 -7.93
C ASP A 183 -8.71 -0.83 -7.85
N VAL A 184 -7.84 0.15 -8.13
CA VAL A 184 -6.38 -0.04 -8.14
C VAL A 184 -5.81 0.24 -6.76
N HIS A 185 -5.23 -0.77 -6.11
CA HIS A 185 -4.68 -0.66 -4.76
C HIS A 185 -3.22 -0.24 -4.76
N ARG A 186 -2.36 -0.87 -5.58
CA ARG A 186 -0.92 -0.58 -5.61
C ARG A 186 -0.34 -0.71 -7.00
N LEU A 187 0.78 -0.02 -7.20
CA LEU A 187 1.66 -0.16 -8.35
C LEU A 187 3.04 -0.53 -7.86
N LEU A 188 3.66 -1.52 -8.50
CA LEU A 188 5.06 -1.86 -8.36
C LEU A 188 5.76 -1.62 -9.70
N ILE A 189 6.95 -1.05 -9.64
CA ILE A 189 7.78 -0.77 -10.82
C ILE A 189 9.06 -1.57 -10.68
N ARG A 190 9.45 -2.28 -11.74
CA ARG A 190 10.71 -3.02 -11.78
C ARG A 190 11.90 -2.02 -11.83
N PRO A 191 12.79 -2.00 -10.83
CA PRO A 191 13.90 -1.04 -10.79
C PRO A 191 14.83 -1.05 -12.01
N SER A 192 15.11 -2.23 -12.56
CA SER A 192 16.01 -2.41 -13.70
C SER A 192 15.40 -2.01 -15.05
N ASP A 193 14.07 -2.07 -15.18
CA ASP A 193 13.34 -1.66 -16.38
C ASP A 193 11.96 -1.08 -16.01
N PRO A 194 11.84 0.24 -15.86
CA PRO A 194 10.60 0.90 -15.43
C PRO A 194 9.41 0.78 -16.39
N LYS A 195 9.59 0.15 -17.56
CA LYS A 195 8.46 -0.25 -18.42
C LYS A 195 7.69 -1.43 -17.86
N TYR A 196 8.30 -2.21 -16.96
CA TYR A 196 7.67 -3.32 -16.28
C TYR A 196 6.92 -2.83 -15.05
N LEU A 197 5.60 -2.82 -15.17
CA LEU A 197 4.67 -2.37 -14.14
C LEU A 197 3.87 -3.57 -13.66
N TYR A 198 3.57 -3.63 -12.36
CA TYR A 198 2.60 -4.55 -11.80
C TYR A 198 1.57 -3.77 -11.02
N ILE A 199 0.30 -4.09 -11.17
CA ILE A 199 -0.76 -3.52 -10.35
C ILE A 199 -1.47 -4.61 -9.56
N SER A 200 -1.86 -4.28 -8.34
CA SER A 200 -2.83 -5.05 -7.56
C SER A 200 -4.10 -4.25 -7.38
N GLY A 201 -5.24 -4.95 -7.29
CA GLY A 201 -6.54 -4.31 -7.12
C GLY A 201 -7.66 -5.32 -6.86
N GLY A 202 -8.91 -4.84 -6.91
CA GLY A 202 -10.11 -5.68 -6.76
C GLY A 202 -10.28 -6.78 -7.80
N MET A 203 -9.45 -6.75 -8.86
CA MET A 203 -9.45 -7.70 -9.97
C MET A 203 -8.23 -8.63 -10.01
N GLY A 204 -7.45 -8.68 -8.92
CA GLY A 204 -6.23 -9.46 -8.81
C GLY A 204 -5.00 -8.66 -9.23
N ILE A 205 -4.01 -9.35 -9.80
CA ILE A 205 -2.74 -8.78 -10.23
C ILE A 205 -2.66 -8.86 -11.76
N CYS A 206 -2.27 -7.76 -12.39
CA CYS A 206 -1.83 -7.77 -13.77
C CYS A 206 -0.51 -7.02 -13.92
N HIS A 207 0.18 -7.27 -15.03
CA HIS A 207 1.43 -6.59 -15.35
C HIS A 207 1.38 -5.93 -16.72
N SER A 208 2.28 -4.99 -16.93
CA SER A 208 2.59 -4.41 -18.23
C SER A 208 4.09 -4.54 -18.47
N ARG A 209 4.49 -4.78 -19.72
CA ARG A 209 5.90 -4.84 -20.14
C ARG A 209 6.30 -3.66 -21.04
N ASP A 210 5.37 -2.75 -21.32
CA ASP A 210 5.50 -1.67 -22.29
C ASP A 210 5.17 -0.28 -21.72
N GLY A 211 5.25 -0.14 -20.39
CA GLY A 211 4.97 1.10 -19.68
C GLY A 211 3.49 1.42 -19.62
N GLY A 212 2.63 0.41 -19.45
CA GLY A 212 1.20 0.56 -19.24
C GLY A 212 0.38 0.78 -20.53
N LYS A 213 0.91 0.42 -21.70
CA LYS A 213 0.14 0.48 -22.96
C LYS A 213 -0.72 -0.77 -23.15
N SER A 214 -0.21 -1.91 -22.70
CA SER A 214 -0.93 -3.19 -22.66
C SER A 214 -0.69 -3.91 -21.33
N TRP A 215 -1.65 -4.76 -20.95
CA TRP A 215 -1.66 -5.44 -19.67
C TRP A 215 -2.05 -6.92 -19.84
N GLU A 216 -1.50 -7.77 -18.97
CA GLU A 216 -1.81 -9.19 -18.90
C GLU A 216 -2.07 -9.59 -17.45
N HIS A 217 -3.17 -10.31 -17.20
CA HIS A 217 -3.53 -10.80 -15.87
C HIS A 217 -2.64 -11.96 -15.44
N LEU A 218 -2.06 -11.80 -14.25
CA LEU A 218 -1.27 -12.82 -13.58
C LEU A 218 -2.11 -13.61 -12.56
N THR A 219 -3.12 -12.95 -11.99
CA THR A 219 -4.11 -13.58 -11.12
C THR A 219 -5.52 -13.07 -11.44
N THR A 220 -6.51 -13.77 -10.93
CA THR A 220 -7.93 -13.41 -11.00
C THR A 220 -8.55 -13.41 -9.60
N PRO A 221 -9.75 -12.85 -9.39
CA PRO A 221 -10.45 -12.92 -8.11
C PRO A 221 -10.75 -14.36 -7.62
N GLN A 222 -10.69 -15.36 -8.50
CA GLN A 222 -10.86 -16.78 -8.14
C GLN A 222 -9.55 -17.47 -7.75
N THR A 223 -8.41 -16.76 -7.83
CA THR A 223 -7.13 -17.25 -7.33
C THR A 223 -7.18 -17.37 -5.80
N ARG A 224 -6.26 -18.13 -5.21
CA ARG A 224 -6.18 -18.37 -3.75
C ARG A 224 -6.07 -17.10 -2.90
N ILE A 225 -5.77 -15.95 -3.50
CA ILE A 225 -5.92 -14.62 -2.90
C ILE A 225 -6.71 -13.79 -3.91
N GLY A 226 -7.98 -13.55 -3.62
CA GLY A 226 -8.92 -12.88 -4.53
C GLY A 226 -8.93 -11.36 -4.38
N TYR A 227 -8.48 -10.83 -3.24
CA TYR A 227 -8.43 -9.40 -2.96
C TYR A 227 -7.08 -9.02 -2.32
N PRO A 228 -5.99 -8.95 -3.11
CA PRO A 228 -4.68 -8.56 -2.60
C PRO A 228 -4.61 -7.06 -2.32
N ASP A 229 -4.05 -6.67 -1.18
CA ASP A 229 -3.69 -5.27 -0.88
C ASP A 229 -2.16 -5.14 -0.76
N PRO A 230 -1.50 -5.71 0.27
CA PRO A 230 -0.05 -5.72 0.31
C PRO A 230 0.52 -6.57 -0.85
N PHE A 231 1.34 -5.92 -1.66
CA PHE A 231 2.06 -6.52 -2.77
C PHE A 231 3.44 -5.86 -2.82
N VAL A 232 4.50 -6.64 -2.71
CA VAL A 232 5.89 -6.16 -2.65
C VAL A 232 6.80 -7.00 -3.54
N LEU A 233 7.83 -6.37 -4.10
CA LEU A 233 8.89 -7.04 -4.88
C LEU A 233 10.23 -6.93 -4.17
N HIS A 234 11.10 -7.92 -4.34
CA HIS A 234 12.45 -7.87 -3.80
C HIS A 234 13.34 -6.96 -4.67
N PRO A 235 13.90 -5.86 -4.14
CA PRO A 235 14.57 -4.81 -4.94
C PRO A 235 15.79 -5.29 -5.73
N GLY A 236 16.50 -6.33 -5.26
CA GLY A 236 17.64 -6.94 -5.97
C GLY A 236 17.34 -8.24 -6.73
N ARG A 237 16.11 -8.77 -6.64
CA ARG A 237 15.69 -10.06 -7.23
C ARG A 237 14.26 -9.89 -7.69
N GLU A 238 14.08 -9.18 -8.79
CA GLU A 238 12.78 -8.61 -9.17
C GLU A 238 11.73 -9.66 -9.59
N GLU A 239 12.14 -10.92 -9.79
CA GLU A 239 11.22 -12.06 -9.99
C GLU A 239 10.66 -12.61 -8.66
N LEU A 240 11.31 -12.31 -7.53
CA LEU A 240 10.87 -12.67 -6.20
C LEU A 240 9.88 -11.61 -5.68
N MET A 241 8.62 -12.02 -5.52
CA MET A 241 7.52 -11.14 -5.15
C MET A 241 6.64 -11.79 -4.09
N PHE A 242 5.97 -10.97 -3.29
CA PHE A 242 5.09 -11.41 -2.21
C PHE A 242 3.79 -10.65 -2.26
N MET A 243 2.68 -11.36 -2.06
CA MET A 243 1.36 -10.76 -1.91
C MET A 243 0.67 -11.33 -0.67
N ALA A 244 -0.21 -10.54 -0.06
CA ALA A 244 -1.15 -11.03 0.93
C ALA A 244 -2.50 -10.36 0.78
N GLY A 245 -3.53 -11.01 1.31
CA GLY A 245 -4.88 -10.49 1.28
C GLY A 245 -5.92 -11.58 1.49
N ALA A 246 -7.18 -11.19 1.35
CA ALA A 246 -8.30 -12.07 1.54
C ALA A 246 -8.57 -12.98 0.33
N ILE A 247 -9.12 -14.15 0.62
CA ILE A 247 -9.67 -15.05 -0.41
C ILE A 247 -10.94 -14.45 -1.02
N VAL A 248 -11.69 -13.66 -0.25
CA VAL A 248 -12.99 -13.08 -0.65
C VAL A 248 -12.97 -11.55 -0.58
N ASN A 249 -13.87 -10.92 -1.33
CA ASN A 249 -13.97 -9.45 -1.35
C ASN A 249 -14.50 -8.86 -0.03
N PRO A 250 -14.38 -7.52 0.16
CA PRO A 250 -14.78 -6.86 1.39
C PRO A 250 -16.27 -6.87 1.75
N ARG A 251 -17.16 -7.22 0.80
CA ARG A 251 -18.58 -7.40 1.08
C ARG A 251 -18.79 -8.76 1.75
N THR A 252 -18.21 -9.81 1.19
CA THR A 252 -18.33 -11.18 1.70
C THR A 252 -17.72 -11.31 3.10
N TRP A 253 -16.51 -10.78 3.33
CA TRP A 253 -15.90 -10.87 4.66
C TRP A 253 -16.69 -10.13 5.75
N GLY A 254 -17.51 -9.13 5.36
CA GLY A 254 -18.31 -8.35 6.30
C GLY A 254 -19.55 -9.11 6.77
N GLN A 255 -20.01 -10.05 5.94
CA GLN A 255 -21.10 -10.96 6.24
C GLN A 255 -20.61 -12.17 7.03
N THR A 256 -19.49 -12.76 6.61
CA THR A 256 -18.91 -13.96 7.25
C THR A 256 -18.09 -13.65 8.49
N ARG A 257 -17.75 -12.37 8.72
CA ARG A 257 -16.88 -11.88 9.80
C ARG A 257 -15.48 -12.50 9.79
N THR A 258 -15.03 -12.94 8.62
CA THR A 258 -13.69 -13.46 8.38
C THR A 258 -13.23 -13.13 6.96
N ALA A 259 -12.02 -12.59 6.85
CA ALA A 259 -11.32 -12.36 5.58
C ALA A 259 -10.69 -13.65 5.04
N ASP A 260 -10.43 -14.63 5.92
CA ASP A 260 -9.73 -15.87 5.63
C ASP A 260 -8.44 -15.62 4.84
N SER A 261 -7.60 -14.73 5.35
CA SER A 261 -6.48 -14.18 4.57
C SER A 261 -5.30 -15.12 4.45
N ARG A 262 -4.49 -14.91 3.41
CA ARG A 262 -3.31 -15.73 3.11
C ARG A 262 -2.15 -14.86 2.62
N ILE A 263 -0.96 -15.46 2.62
CA ILE A 263 0.27 -14.90 2.05
C ILE A 263 0.77 -15.85 0.95
N ALA A 264 1.27 -15.29 -0.15
CA ALA A 264 1.82 -16.05 -1.25
C ALA A 264 3.13 -15.44 -1.77
N ARG A 265 3.99 -16.28 -2.34
CA ARG A 265 5.26 -15.91 -2.97
C ARG A 265 5.27 -16.32 -4.43
N SER A 266 5.85 -15.48 -5.27
CA SER A 266 6.27 -15.83 -6.63
C SER A 266 7.78 -15.73 -6.76
N ARG A 267 8.37 -16.59 -7.57
CA ARG A 267 9.81 -16.58 -7.91
C ARG A 267 10.05 -16.40 -9.41
N ASP A 268 9.02 -16.08 -10.19
CA ASP A 268 9.06 -15.97 -11.65
C ASP A 268 8.37 -14.70 -12.18
N GLY A 269 8.30 -13.67 -11.34
CA GLY A 269 7.69 -12.38 -11.68
C GLY A 269 6.18 -12.44 -11.73
N GLY A 270 5.56 -13.21 -10.83
CA GLY A 270 4.12 -13.29 -10.62
C GLY A 270 3.38 -14.28 -11.53
N ARG A 271 4.08 -15.09 -12.34
CA ARG A 271 3.44 -16.09 -13.22
C ARG A 271 2.91 -17.28 -12.44
N ASN A 272 3.63 -17.71 -11.41
CA ASN A 272 3.20 -18.75 -10.48
C ASN A 272 3.31 -18.27 -9.03
N TRP A 273 2.39 -18.75 -8.19
CA TRP A 273 2.27 -18.36 -6.79
C TRP A 273 2.18 -19.58 -5.87
N GLU A 274 3.06 -19.61 -4.86
CA GLU A 274 3.11 -20.59 -3.79
C GLU A 274 2.47 -20.01 -2.52
N MET A 275 1.61 -20.78 -1.85
CA MET A 275 1.01 -20.38 -0.57
C MET A 275 1.98 -20.62 0.57
N LEU A 276 2.22 -19.59 1.38
CA LEU A 276 3.14 -19.63 2.51
C LEU A 276 2.35 -19.88 3.79
N ASN A 277 2.26 -21.14 4.25
CA ASN A 277 1.39 -21.51 5.37
C ASN A 277 2.14 -21.85 6.67
N GLU A 278 3.40 -22.25 6.59
CA GLU A 278 4.12 -22.80 7.75
C GLU A 278 4.25 -21.74 8.85
N GLY A 279 3.76 -22.07 10.05
CA GLY A 279 3.73 -21.15 11.19
C GLY A 279 2.60 -20.12 11.20
N LEU A 280 1.76 -20.08 10.17
CA LEU A 280 0.51 -19.30 10.18
C LEU A 280 -0.64 -20.14 10.76
N PRO A 281 -1.66 -19.50 11.37
CA PRO A 281 -2.91 -20.17 11.69
C PRO A 281 -3.61 -20.70 10.44
N GLU A 282 -4.34 -21.81 10.56
CA GLU A 282 -5.12 -22.39 9.44
C GLU A 282 -6.13 -21.38 8.86
N LYS A 283 -6.70 -20.54 9.72
CA LYS A 283 -7.62 -19.45 9.34
C LYS A 283 -7.19 -18.14 9.99
N ILE A 284 -6.97 -17.13 9.16
CA ILE A 284 -6.65 -15.77 9.60
C ILE A 284 -7.90 -14.92 9.42
N ARG A 285 -8.52 -14.52 10.54
CA ARG A 285 -9.78 -13.77 10.54
C ARG A 285 -9.60 -12.36 9.95
N GLY A 286 -8.56 -11.64 10.38
CA GLY A 286 -8.21 -10.32 9.87
C GLY A 286 -7.70 -10.34 8.44
N ASN A 287 -7.88 -9.23 7.71
CA ASN A 287 -7.24 -9.03 6.42
C ASN A 287 -5.80 -8.57 6.60
N PHE A 288 -4.89 -8.97 5.71
CA PHE A 288 -3.57 -8.35 5.63
C PHE A 288 -3.66 -7.04 4.86
N GLU A 289 -3.28 -5.92 5.48
CA GLU A 289 -3.33 -4.58 4.85
C GLU A 289 -1.99 -3.84 4.87
N ALA A 290 -0.97 -4.43 5.50
CA ALA A 290 0.39 -3.91 5.49
C ALA A 290 1.38 -5.06 5.32
N MET A 291 2.38 -4.84 4.47
CA MET A 291 3.56 -5.70 4.39
C MET A 291 4.80 -4.85 4.19
N ALA A 292 5.89 -5.22 4.85
CA ALA A 292 7.20 -4.63 4.68
C ALA A 292 8.25 -5.72 4.45
N ILE A 293 9.27 -5.39 3.66
CA ILE A 293 10.40 -6.26 3.34
C ILE A 293 11.69 -5.61 3.84
N GLU A 294 12.55 -6.40 4.48
CA GLU A 294 13.91 -6.03 4.83
C GLU A 294 14.87 -7.00 4.14
N VAL A 295 15.83 -6.48 3.37
CA VAL A 295 16.74 -7.30 2.54
C VAL A 295 18.15 -7.29 3.12
N TRP A 296 18.80 -8.44 3.13
CA TRP A 296 20.24 -8.59 3.41
C TRP A 296 20.88 -9.56 2.42
N ASN A 297 22.18 -9.81 2.59
CA ASN A 297 22.92 -10.70 1.70
C ASN A 297 22.32 -12.13 1.73
N GLY A 298 21.66 -12.50 0.63
CA GLY A 298 21.19 -13.87 0.37
C GLY A 298 19.76 -14.19 0.83
N SER A 299 19.05 -13.29 1.52
CA SER A 299 17.65 -13.52 1.95
C SER A 299 16.92 -12.19 2.25
N CYS A 300 15.64 -12.28 2.63
CA CYS A 300 14.86 -11.16 3.13
C CYS A 300 13.89 -11.57 4.25
N SER A 301 13.57 -10.61 5.11
CA SER A 301 12.55 -10.71 6.14
C SER A 301 11.27 -10.08 5.63
N LEU A 302 10.14 -10.62 6.07
CA LEU A 302 8.83 -10.10 5.78
C LEU A 302 8.10 -9.83 7.09
N PHE A 303 7.41 -8.70 7.15
CA PHE A 303 6.49 -8.34 8.22
C PHE A 303 5.12 -8.14 7.59
N ALA A 304 4.08 -8.81 8.11
CA ALA A 304 2.71 -8.71 7.60
C ALA A 304 1.74 -8.38 8.74
N GLY A 305 1.03 -7.27 8.62
CA GLY A 305 0.12 -6.75 9.63
C GLY A 305 -1.35 -6.97 9.28
N THR A 306 -2.16 -7.38 10.26
CA THR A 306 -3.59 -7.66 10.07
C THR A 306 -4.52 -6.59 10.65
N THR A 307 -5.73 -6.53 10.11
CA THR A 307 -6.83 -5.70 10.64
C THR A 307 -7.32 -6.14 12.02
N ASP A 308 -6.87 -7.29 12.54
CA ASP A 308 -7.11 -7.76 13.91
C ASP A 308 -6.00 -7.33 14.89
N GLY A 309 -5.00 -6.58 14.42
CA GLY A 309 -3.92 -6.10 15.27
C GLY A 309 -2.90 -7.18 15.61
N GLU A 310 -2.59 -8.02 14.61
CA GLU A 310 -1.53 -9.03 14.68
C GLU A 310 -0.42 -8.67 13.70
N ILE A 311 0.83 -9.00 14.05
CA ILE A 311 1.98 -8.91 13.14
C ILE A 311 2.62 -10.27 13.05
N PHE A 312 2.76 -10.76 11.81
CA PHE A 312 3.47 -11.97 11.47
C PHE A 312 4.83 -11.61 10.85
N TYR A 313 5.84 -12.42 11.16
CA TYR A 313 7.22 -12.23 10.74
C TYR A 313 7.79 -13.52 10.16
N SER A 314 8.56 -13.39 9.09
CA SER A 314 9.43 -14.44 8.54
C SER A 314 10.82 -13.85 8.29
N GLU A 315 11.86 -14.66 8.47
CA GLU A 315 13.27 -14.29 8.22
C GLU A 315 13.92 -15.09 7.09
N ASP A 316 13.11 -15.88 6.38
CA ASP A 316 13.50 -16.89 5.39
C ASP A 316 12.61 -16.80 4.15
N GLU A 317 12.41 -15.59 3.64
CA GLU A 317 11.63 -15.34 2.42
C GLU A 317 10.20 -15.92 2.48
N GLY A 318 9.61 -15.96 3.66
CA GLY A 318 8.25 -16.45 3.88
C GLY A 318 8.14 -17.96 4.08
N ASP A 319 9.23 -18.72 4.14
CA ASP A 319 9.18 -20.18 4.32
C ASP A 319 8.63 -20.57 5.71
N GLN A 320 8.98 -19.83 6.77
CA GLN A 320 8.44 -20.02 8.12
C GLN A 320 7.98 -18.71 8.74
N TRP A 321 6.74 -18.68 9.21
CA TRP A 321 6.15 -17.53 9.90
C TRP A 321 6.13 -17.70 11.42
N THR A 322 6.12 -16.58 12.12
CA THR A 322 5.89 -16.50 13.56
C THR A 322 5.04 -15.26 13.84
N LYS A 323 3.98 -15.40 14.66
CA LYS A 323 3.25 -14.25 15.18
C LYS A 323 4.10 -13.57 16.25
N ILE A 324 4.49 -12.32 16.00
CA ILE A 324 5.42 -11.57 16.86
C ILE A 324 4.73 -10.48 17.69
N VAL A 325 3.53 -10.06 17.30
CA VAL A 325 2.69 -9.11 18.02
C VAL A 325 1.23 -9.55 17.90
N GLU A 326 0.48 -9.41 18.99
CA GLU A 326 -0.98 -9.54 19.03
C GLU A 326 -1.59 -8.52 20.01
N GLY A 327 -2.89 -8.23 19.86
CA GLY A 327 -3.63 -7.36 20.78
C GLY A 327 -3.32 -5.87 20.65
N ILE A 328 -2.65 -5.45 19.58
CA ILE A 328 -2.56 -4.02 19.22
C ILE A 328 -3.84 -3.60 18.47
N PRO A 329 -4.10 -2.30 18.31
CA PRO A 329 -5.19 -1.84 17.46
C PRO A 329 -5.04 -2.34 16.00
N PRO A 330 -6.13 -2.34 15.23
CA PRO A 330 -6.12 -2.73 13.82
C PRO A 330 -5.05 -2.04 13.00
N ILE A 331 -4.33 -2.81 12.19
CA ILE A 331 -3.48 -2.29 11.11
C ILE A 331 -4.35 -2.29 9.85
N SER A 332 -4.80 -1.11 9.44
CA SER A 332 -5.73 -0.98 8.32
C SER A 332 -5.65 0.36 7.62
N LYS A 333 -6.18 0.40 6.40
CA LYS A 333 -6.63 1.62 5.73
C LYS A 333 -8.12 1.85 5.99
N GLY A 334 -8.48 3.10 6.22
CA GLY A 334 -9.85 3.51 6.52
C GLY A 334 -10.44 2.70 7.68
N GLU A 335 -11.71 2.35 7.54
CA GLU A 335 -12.46 1.61 8.55
C GLU A 335 -12.67 0.13 8.18
N HIS A 336 -11.82 -0.46 7.34
CA HIS A 336 -11.99 -1.85 6.87
C HIS A 336 -12.14 -2.87 8.01
N TYR A 337 -11.40 -2.67 9.11
CA TYR A 337 -11.47 -3.48 10.31
C TYR A 337 -12.85 -3.52 10.96
N THR A 338 -13.69 -2.49 10.78
CA THR A 338 -15.02 -2.42 11.38
C THR A 338 -15.96 -3.49 10.83
N ARG A 339 -15.78 -3.90 9.56
CA ARG A 339 -16.61 -4.92 8.92
C ARG A 339 -16.43 -6.31 9.53
N LEU A 340 -15.32 -6.55 10.22
CA LEU A 340 -15.05 -7.81 10.90
C LEU A 340 -15.64 -7.85 12.31
N ARG A 341 -16.06 -6.71 12.89
CA ARG A 341 -16.55 -6.59 14.26
C ARG A 341 -18.04 -6.82 14.39
#